data_AF-A0A950EXL7-F1
#
_entry.id   AF-A0A950EXL7-F1
#
_cell.length_a   1.000
_cell.length_b   1.000
_cell.length_c   1.000
_cell.angle_alpha   90.00
_cell.angle_beta   90.00
_cell.angle_gamma   90.00
#
_symmetry.space_group_name_H-M   'P 1'
#
loop_
_entity.id
_entity.type
_entity.pdbx_description
1 polymer ?
#
loop_
_entity_poly.entity_id
_entity_poly.type
_entity_poly.pdbx_seq_one_letter_code
_entity_poly.pdbx_strand_id
1 'polypeptide(L)' 'EKAIDLADINTAAVTPAAQKALAQKRDDMIAGKFDPFAGPIKGQNGAIKVAAGTSLPDAELLRLNWFVEGVEGTLPK' A
#
# COMPACT_ATOMS: atom_id res chain seq x y z
N GLU A 1 -4.61 -17.93 -11.94
CA GLU A 1 -4.10 -16.81 -12.77
C GLU A 1 -3.67 -15.66 -11.88
N LYS A 2 -2.69 -14.85 -12.30
CA LYS A 2 -2.36 -13.58 -11.64
C LYS A 2 -3.22 -12.49 -12.27
N ALA A 3 -4.24 -12.02 -11.56
CA ALA A 3 -5.20 -11.05 -12.10
C ALA A 3 -4.63 -9.63 -12.27
N ILE A 4 -3.56 -9.29 -11.53
CA ILE A 4 -2.91 -7.98 -11.52
C ILE A 4 -1.38 -8.19 -11.58
N ASP A 5 -0.70 -7.39 -12.39
CA ASP A 5 0.77 -7.31 -12.41
C ASP A 5 1.23 -5.88 -12.75
N LEU A 6 2.53 -5.63 -12.56
CA LEU A 6 3.16 -4.35 -12.87
C LEU A 6 3.54 -4.27 -14.35
N ALA A 7 3.36 -3.10 -14.96
CA ALA A 7 3.93 -2.80 -16.27
C ALA A 7 5.46 -2.63 -16.18
N ASP A 8 6.11 -2.64 -17.34
CA ASP A 8 7.55 -2.39 -17.45
C ASP A 8 7.90 -0.99 -16.94
N ILE A 9 9.02 -0.89 -16.21
CA ILE A 9 9.55 0.36 -15.69
C ILE A 9 10.63 0.94 -16.61
N ASN A 10 10.78 2.27 -16.59
CA ASN A 10 11.88 2.93 -17.30
C ASN A 10 13.22 2.65 -16.58
N THR A 11 13.97 1.67 -17.09
CA THR A 11 15.24 1.22 -16.50
C THR A 11 16.39 2.22 -16.65
N ALA A 12 16.27 3.22 -17.52
CA ALA A 12 17.24 4.28 -17.67
C ALA A 12 17.06 5.39 -16.61
N ALA A 13 15.81 5.66 -16.21
CA ALA A 13 15.48 6.67 -15.21
C ALA A 13 15.48 6.13 -13.77
N VAL A 14 15.21 4.83 -13.58
CA VAL A 14 15.14 4.21 -12.26
C VAL A 14 16.47 3.56 -11.92
N THR A 15 17.04 3.88 -10.75
CA THR A 15 18.34 3.34 -10.32
C THR A 15 18.28 1.83 -10.11
N PRO A 16 19.39 1.08 -10.32
CA PRO A 16 19.41 -0.38 -10.10
C PRO A 16 18.94 -0.80 -8.70
N ALA A 17 19.22 0.01 -7.69
CA ALA A 17 18.75 -0.22 -6.32
C ALA A 17 17.22 -0.14 -6.21
N ALA A 18 16.60 0.88 -6.82
CA ALA A 18 15.15 1.03 -6.84
C ALA A 18 14.47 -0.08 -7.67
N GLN A 19 15.08 -0.50 -8.79
CA GLN A 19 14.58 -1.63 -9.59
C GLN A 19 14.56 -2.93 -8.76
N LYS A 20 15.64 -3.21 -8.03
CA LYS A 20 15.73 -4.38 -7.13
C LYS A 20 14.69 -4.31 -6.02
N ALA A 21 14.51 -3.13 -5.41
CA ALA A 21 13.52 -2.93 -4.35
C ALA A 21 12.08 -3.15 -4.86
N LEU A 22 11.77 -2.69 -6.08
CA LEU A 22 10.46 -2.92 -6.72
C LEU A 22 10.21 -4.41 -6.94
N ALA A 23 11.17 -5.11 -7.56
CA ALA A 23 11.06 -6.55 -7.81
C ALA A 23 10.83 -7.33 -6.51
N GLN A 24 11.61 -7.02 -5.47
CA GLN A 24 11.45 -7.65 -4.17
C GLN A 24 10.08 -7.37 -3.55
N LYS A 25 9.60 -6.13 -3.58
CA LYS A 25 8.29 -5.77 -3.01
C LYS A 25 7.12 -6.39 -3.77
N ARG A 26 7.22 -6.48 -5.10
CA ARG A 26 6.26 -7.24 -5.93
C ARG A 26 6.21 -8.70 -5.49
N ASP A 27 7.36 -9.34 -5.36
CA ASP A 27 7.43 -10.76 -5.01
C ASP A 27 6.94 -11.01 -3.57
N ASP A 28 7.25 -10.12 -2.63
CA ASP A 28 6.71 -10.17 -1.26
C ASP A 28 5.18 -10.03 -1.23
N MET A 29 4.61 -9.18 -2.08
CA MET A 29 3.15 -9.00 -2.20
C MET A 29 2.49 -10.25 -2.79
N ILE A 30 3.06 -10.82 -3.85
CA ILE A 30 2.58 -12.08 -4.46
C ILE A 30 2.67 -13.25 -3.46
N ALA A 31 3.71 -13.27 -2.63
CA ALA A 31 3.90 -14.29 -1.60
C ALA A 31 3.05 -14.06 -0.33
N GLY A 32 2.27 -12.97 -0.26
CA GLY A 32 1.48 -12.61 0.92
C GLY A 32 2.31 -12.17 2.13
N LYS A 33 3.61 -11.89 1.94
CA LYS A 33 4.52 -11.40 3.00
C LYS A 33 4.38 -9.91 3.22
N PHE A 34 3.90 -9.18 2.22
CA PHE A 34 3.67 -7.75 2.28
C PHE A 34 2.19 -7.46 2.01
N ASP A 35 1.55 -6.86 3.01
CA ASP A 35 0.21 -6.31 2.91
C ASP A 35 0.30 -4.78 3.01
N PRO A 36 -0.10 -4.02 1.96
CA PRO A 36 -0.06 -2.56 1.98
C PRO A 36 -0.99 -1.93 3.03
N PHE A 37 -1.93 -2.69 3.60
CA PHE A 37 -2.88 -2.24 4.62
C PHE A 37 -2.60 -2.84 6.01
N ALA A 38 -1.42 -3.41 6.23
CA ALA A 38 -0.94 -3.80 7.55
C ALA A 38 -0.49 -2.58 8.38
N GLY A 39 -0.91 -2.53 9.64
CA GLY A 39 -0.60 -1.43 10.55
C GLY A 39 0.82 -1.47 11.13
N PRO A 40 1.25 -0.38 11.78
CA PRO A 40 0.42 0.75 12.19
C PRO A 40 0.15 1.74 11.06
N ILE A 41 -1.12 2.08 10.85
CA ILE A 41 -1.55 3.12 9.90
C ILE A 41 -2.33 4.19 10.65
N LYS A 42 -1.95 5.45 10.42
CA LYS A 42 -2.66 6.62 10.91
C LYS A 42 -3.52 7.23 9.81
N GLY A 43 -4.68 7.75 10.18
CA GLY A 43 -5.48 8.61 9.32
C GLY A 43 -4.88 10.01 9.20
N GLN A 44 -5.41 10.83 8.29
CA GLN A 44 -5.05 12.24 8.10
C GLN A 44 -5.09 13.07 9.38
N ASN A 45 -5.95 12.70 10.34
CA ASN A 45 -6.08 13.37 11.64
C ASN A 45 -5.09 12.86 12.71
N GLY A 46 -4.15 11.98 12.34
CA GLY A 46 -3.16 11.39 13.25
C GLY A 46 -3.69 10.25 14.12
N ALA A 47 -5.00 9.93 14.08
CA ALA A 47 -5.57 8.81 14.81
C ALA A 47 -5.13 7.47 14.20
N ILE A 48 -4.80 6.49 15.04
CA ILE A 48 -4.52 5.13 14.60
C ILE A 48 -5.78 4.52 13.99
N LYS A 49 -5.71 4.13 12.72
CA LYS A 49 -6.78 3.47 11.96
C LYS A 49 -6.57 1.97 11.87
N VAL A 50 -5.32 1.53 11.75
CA VAL A 50 -4.94 0.11 11.78
C VAL A 50 -3.85 -0.05 12.83
N ALA A 51 -4.06 -0.94 13.80
CA ALA A 51 -3.11 -1.17 14.87
C ALA A 51 -1.88 -1.95 14.37
N ALA A 52 -0.74 -1.81 15.07
CA ALA A 52 0.45 -2.59 14.76
C ALA A 52 0.16 -4.10 14.86
N GLY A 53 0.63 -4.88 13.88
CA GLY A 53 0.43 -6.33 13.84
C GLY A 53 -0.95 -6.77 13.35
N THR A 54 -1.81 -5.83 12.94
CA THR A 54 -3.11 -6.12 12.33
C THR A 54 -3.17 -5.60 10.89
N SER A 55 -4.03 -6.19 10.08
CA SER A 55 -4.35 -5.71 8.73
C SER A 55 -5.80 -5.24 8.66
N LEU A 56 -6.07 -4.29 7.77
CA LEU A 56 -7.44 -3.85 7.52
C LEU A 56 -8.24 -4.98 6.85
N PRO A 57 -9.41 -5.38 7.38
CA PRO A 57 -10.18 -6.48 6.81
C PRO A 57 -10.87 -6.08 5.49
N ASP A 58 -11.09 -7.04 4.60
CA ASP A 58 -11.69 -6.83 3.27
C ASP A 58 -12.99 -6.03 3.30
N ALA A 59 -13.85 -6.28 4.28
CA ALA A 59 -15.13 -5.59 4.42
C ALA A 59 -14.98 -4.09 4.69
N GLU A 60 -13.89 -3.68 5.34
CA GLU A 60 -13.52 -2.29 5.57
C GLU A 60 -12.76 -1.70 4.38
N LEU A 61 -11.89 -2.47 3.73
CA LEU A 61 -11.20 -2.07 2.50
C LEU A 61 -12.19 -1.69 1.39
N LEU A 62 -13.24 -2.50 1.20
CA LEU A 62 -14.31 -2.23 0.23
C LEU A 62 -15.15 -0.98 0.55
N ARG A 63 -15.01 -0.43 1.76
CA ARG A 63 -15.74 0.75 2.25
C ARG A 63 -14.80 1.86 2.72
N LEU A 64 -13.54 1.85 2.25
CA LEU A 64 -12.53 2.79 2.69
C LEU A 64 -12.96 4.23 2.37
N ASN A 65 -13.22 5.01 3.42
CA ASN A 65 -13.78 6.36 3.35
C ASN A 65 -12.98 7.37 4.19
N TRP A 66 -11.66 7.17 4.25
CA TRP A 66 -10.74 8.06 4.93
C TRP A 66 -9.36 7.97 4.26
N PHE A 67 -8.53 9.00 4.47
CA PHE A 67 -7.16 9.05 3.94
C PHE A 67 -6.13 8.90 5.06
N VAL A 68 -4.95 8.39 4.71
CA VAL A 68 -3.82 8.22 5.63
C VAL A 68 -3.12 9.54 5.97
N GLU A 69 -2.34 9.56 7.05
CA GLU A 69 -1.46 10.68 7.39
C GLU A 69 -0.59 11.10 6.19
N GLY A 70 -0.47 12.41 5.96
CA GLY A 70 0.33 12.97 4.86
C GLY A 70 -0.41 13.14 3.52
N VAL A 71 -1.62 12.60 3.36
CA VAL A 71 -2.47 12.92 2.20
C VAL A 71 -3.08 14.31 2.39
N GLU A 72 -3.03 15.14 1.37
CA GLU A 72 -3.74 16.43 1.33
C GLU A 72 -5.03 16.31 0.52
N GLY A 73 -6.07 17.03 0.95
CA GLY A 73 -7.39 16.98 0.35
C GLY A 73 -8.44 16.32 1.24
N THR A 74 -9.71 16.49 0.86
CA THR A 74 -10.87 16.00 1.61
C THR A 74 -11.72 15.11 0.72
N LEU A 75 -12.41 14.15 1.34
CA LEU A 75 -13.40 13.36 0.63
C LEU A 75 -14.66 14.22 0.36
N PRO A 76 -15.29 14.06 -0.81
CA PRO A 76 -16.61 14.62 -1.07
C PRO A 76 -17.60 14.16 0.01
N LYS A 77 -18.55 15.04 0.33
CA LYS A 77 -19.63 14.77 1.29
C LYS A 77 -20.75 13.94 0.66
#